data_AF-A0A453HY24-F1
#
_entry.id   AF-A0A453HY24-F1
#
_cell.length_a   1.000
_cell.length_b   1.000
_cell.length_c   1.000
_cell.angle_alpha   90.00
_cell.angle_beta   90.00
_cell.angle_gamma   90.00
#
_symmetry.space_group_name_H-M   'P 1'
#
loop_
_entity.id
_entity.type
_entity.pdbx_description
1 polymer ?
#
loop_
_entity_poly.entity_id
_entity_poly.type
_entity_poly.pdbx_seq_one_letter_code
_entity_poly.pdbx_strand_id
1 'polypeptide(L)'
;MLQFSMAKQHSCITSSQSMVRTLKLWTMTGGALCTGLPTRGMQIQLGTKQELTLRDRGGFTPLQLAADKGQRHLSNILSNATKVSFGDKYCSGRLGKVGYAPILFSYLVILMILFLKSIVFASDFSRITAAVGLWSWAAISLALASQVVFYRVSRNTPGYIKTNTEGLDPKELLMGIDLSSSTFTGSWSQLCPTCKIVRPVRSKHCPICKQCVEQFDHHCPWISNCVGKRNKWDFLVFLCMGIATTLLGAAVGFHRLWTEPIILSSSESWTHFMVTKHPGAVLFMFMDIFLLTGALILTVAQAVMIARNLTTNEAANQSRYTYLRGPDGRFRNPYNQGWQKNCAYFLVNGYNNDEEAAWPTLQQTVE
;
A
#
# COMPACT_ATOMS: atom_id res chain seq x y z
N MET A 1 29.11 -64.45 -13.62
CA MET A 1 27.85 -64.08 -14.31
C MET A 1 26.99 -63.34 -13.30
N LEU A 2 26.91 -62.02 -13.51
CA LEU A 2 26.17 -60.97 -12.78
C LEU A 2 24.65 -61.26 -12.74
N GLN A 3 23.81 -60.71 -11.86
CA GLN A 3 23.90 -60.03 -10.55
C GLN A 3 22.43 -59.92 -10.04
N PHE A 4 22.28 -59.56 -8.77
CA PHE A 4 21.08 -59.60 -7.93
C PHE A 4 19.93 -58.62 -8.28
N SER A 5 18.68 -59.11 -8.16
CA SER A 5 17.62 -58.78 -7.16
C SER A 5 17.70 -57.41 -6.45
N MET A 6 16.65 -56.62 -6.11
CA MET A 6 15.18 -56.64 -6.10
C MET A 6 14.73 -55.20 -5.77
N ALA A 7 13.53 -54.72 -6.17
CA ALA A 7 12.94 -53.50 -5.58
C ALA A 7 11.40 -53.46 -5.62
N LYS A 8 10.80 -53.09 -4.48
CA LYS A 8 9.37 -52.88 -4.18
C LYS A 8 9.15 -51.40 -3.82
N GLN A 9 7.89 -50.93 -3.96
CA GLN A 9 7.28 -49.67 -3.49
C GLN A 9 7.41 -48.40 -4.37
N HIS A 10 6.35 -48.17 -5.16
CA HIS A 10 6.03 -46.93 -5.85
C HIS A 10 5.17 -46.01 -4.97
N SER A 11 5.67 -44.80 -4.67
CA SER A 11 4.92 -43.55 -4.42
C SER A 11 5.82 -42.61 -3.61
N CYS A 12 6.52 -41.69 -4.29
CA CYS A 12 7.00 -40.37 -3.85
C CYS A 12 8.27 -39.97 -4.64
N ILE A 13 8.22 -39.91 -5.98
CA ILE A 13 9.40 -39.60 -6.79
C ILE A 13 9.02 -38.74 -8.01
N THR A 14 8.68 -37.46 -7.83
CA THR A 14 8.60 -36.52 -9.00
C THR A 14 9.00 -35.07 -8.72
N SER A 15 9.17 -34.61 -7.47
CA SER A 15 9.42 -33.18 -7.19
C SER A 15 10.88 -32.72 -7.35
N SER A 16 11.89 -33.56 -7.10
CA SER A 16 13.28 -33.08 -7.10
C SER A 16 14.04 -33.22 -8.43
N GLN A 17 13.51 -33.87 -9.45
CA GLN A 17 14.18 -33.91 -10.76
C GLN A 17 14.10 -32.57 -11.53
N SER A 18 13.26 -31.61 -11.10
CA SER A 18 13.13 -30.31 -11.81
C SER A 18 14.28 -29.36 -11.50
N MET A 19 14.67 -29.25 -10.23
CA MET A 19 15.65 -28.27 -9.76
C MET A 19 17.08 -28.60 -10.23
N VAL A 20 17.38 -29.89 -10.43
CA VAL A 20 18.67 -30.37 -10.93
C VAL A 20 18.83 -30.10 -12.44
N ARG A 21 17.74 -30.00 -13.21
CA ARG A 21 17.79 -29.69 -14.65
C ARG A 21 18.04 -28.20 -14.93
N THR A 22 17.47 -27.30 -14.13
CA THR A 22 17.72 -25.85 -14.25
C THR A 22 19.18 -25.47 -13.97
N LEU A 23 19.87 -26.26 -13.14
CA LEU A 23 21.29 -26.07 -12.82
C LEU A 23 22.27 -26.62 -13.89
N LYS A 24 21.80 -27.48 -14.81
CA LYS A 24 22.63 -28.10 -15.86
C LYS A 24 22.71 -27.27 -17.16
N LEU A 25 21.79 -26.32 -17.38
CA LEU A 25 21.89 -25.40 -18.53
C LEU A 25 22.93 -24.28 -18.34
N TRP A 26 23.39 -24.02 -17.12
CA TRP A 26 24.35 -22.95 -16.84
C TRP A 26 25.81 -23.30 -17.23
N THR A 27 26.10 -24.55 -17.59
CA THR A 27 27.47 -25.00 -17.92
C THR A 27 27.84 -24.87 -19.41
N MET A 28 26.94 -24.39 -20.30
CA MET A 28 27.19 -24.44 -21.76
C MET A 28 27.34 -23.12 -22.51
N THR A 29 27.29 -21.95 -21.86
CA THR A 29 27.57 -20.67 -22.54
C THR A 29 28.57 -19.86 -21.72
N GLY A 30 29.86 -20.01 -22.05
CA GLY A 30 30.97 -19.36 -21.37
C GLY A 30 31.15 -17.88 -21.72
N GLY A 31 31.84 -17.18 -20.81
CA GLY A 31 32.67 -16.00 -21.11
C GLY A 31 31.99 -14.63 -21.08
N ALA A 32 32.23 -13.83 -20.03
CA ALA A 32 33.25 -12.79 -20.02
C ALA A 32 33.10 -11.84 -18.81
N LEU A 33 34.26 -11.47 -18.24
CA LEU A 33 34.46 -10.52 -17.14
C LEU A 33 33.83 -9.14 -17.41
N CYS A 34 33.29 -8.51 -16.37
CA CYS A 34 33.60 -7.10 -16.10
C CYS A 34 33.48 -6.80 -14.60
N THR A 35 34.59 -6.29 -14.07
CA THR A 35 34.89 -6.02 -12.67
C THR A 35 34.38 -4.66 -12.22
N GLY A 36 33.82 -4.60 -11.01
CA GLY A 36 33.80 -3.39 -10.17
C GLY A 36 32.45 -2.66 -10.07
N LEU A 37 31.81 -2.76 -8.89
CA LEU A 37 31.17 -1.66 -8.13
C LEU A 37 30.49 -2.22 -6.86
N PRO A 38 30.43 -1.44 -5.76
CA PRO A 38 30.34 -1.95 -4.39
C PRO A 38 28.93 -2.35 -3.94
N THR A 39 28.91 -3.36 -3.09
CA THR A 39 27.79 -3.90 -2.33
C THR A 39 26.95 -2.83 -1.62
N ARG A 40 25.72 -2.57 -2.07
CA ARG A 40 24.68 -1.91 -1.26
C ARG A 40 23.33 -2.63 -1.35
N GLY A 41 23.03 -3.37 -0.27
CA GLY A 41 21.73 -3.81 0.24
C GLY A 41 20.50 -3.76 -0.66
N MET A 42 20.43 -4.68 -1.64
CA MET A 42 19.20 -5.00 -2.34
C MET A 42 18.46 -6.06 -1.52
N GLN A 43 17.50 -5.63 -0.70
CA GLN A 43 16.68 -6.55 0.10
C GLN A 43 15.60 -7.13 -0.81
N ILE A 44 15.98 -8.14 -1.60
CA ILE A 44 15.03 -8.98 -2.33
C ILE A 44 14.34 -9.83 -1.26
N GLN A 45 13.03 -9.67 -1.12
CA GLN A 45 12.21 -10.60 -0.34
C GLN A 45 12.24 -11.91 -1.12
N LEU A 46 13.17 -12.81 -0.78
CA LEU A 46 13.15 -14.20 -1.21
C LEU A 46 12.27 -15.01 -0.27
N GLY A 47 11.70 -16.09 -0.80
CA GLY A 47 11.03 -17.24 -0.17
C GLY A 47 10.37 -17.07 1.19
N THR A 48 9.26 -17.79 1.42
CA THR A 48 8.86 -18.06 2.81
C THR A 48 10.01 -18.74 3.58
N LYS A 49 10.08 -18.59 4.91
CA LYS A 49 11.17 -19.17 5.73
C LYS A 49 11.41 -20.65 5.45
N GLN A 50 10.34 -21.40 5.20
CA GLN A 50 10.41 -22.81 4.81
C GLN A 50 11.21 -22.96 3.51
N GLU A 51 10.85 -22.24 2.46
CA GLU A 51 11.49 -22.30 1.14
C GLU A 51 12.98 -21.93 1.16
N LEU A 52 13.39 -20.98 2.00
CA LEU A 52 14.81 -20.60 2.17
C LEU A 52 15.64 -21.64 2.93
N THR A 53 14.98 -22.56 3.65
CA THR A 53 15.62 -23.62 4.46
C THR A 53 15.43 -25.02 3.88
N LEU A 54 14.62 -25.16 2.82
CA LEU A 54 14.43 -26.42 2.12
C LEU A 54 15.75 -26.87 1.50
N ARG A 55 16.14 -28.11 1.78
CA ARG A 55 17.33 -28.73 1.22
C ARG A 55 16.98 -29.45 -0.06
N ASP A 56 17.86 -29.38 -1.05
CA ASP A 56 17.74 -30.20 -2.26
C ASP A 56 18.02 -31.70 -1.94
N ARG A 57 17.96 -32.57 -2.96
CA ARG A 57 18.30 -33.99 -2.80
C ARG A 57 19.76 -34.24 -2.39
N GLY A 58 20.65 -33.26 -2.56
CA GLY A 58 22.04 -33.30 -2.10
C GLY A 58 22.22 -32.76 -0.67
N GLY A 59 21.14 -32.32 -0.02
CA GLY A 59 21.19 -31.77 1.34
C GLY A 59 21.58 -30.30 1.42
N PHE A 60 21.69 -29.59 0.29
CA PHE A 60 22.13 -28.19 0.24
C PHE A 60 20.95 -27.24 0.25
N THR A 61 21.07 -26.16 1.03
CA THR A 61 20.09 -25.06 1.02
C THR A 61 20.32 -24.13 -0.18
N PRO A 62 19.34 -23.32 -0.62
CA PRO A 62 19.50 -22.38 -1.73
C PRO A 62 20.70 -21.44 -1.55
N LEU A 63 20.99 -21.03 -0.30
CA LEU A 63 22.16 -20.23 0.03
C LEU A 63 23.47 -20.98 -0.19
N GLN A 64 23.53 -22.25 0.22
CA GLN A 64 24.71 -23.10 0.04
C GLN A 64 24.95 -23.40 -1.44
N LEU A 65 23.89 -23.66 -2.22
CA LEU A 65 23.96 -23.83 -3.67
C LEU A 65 24.45 -22.57 -4.39
N ALA A 66 23.98 -21.39 -3.97
CA ALA A 66 24.43 -20.12 -4.55
C ALA A 66 25.90 -19.82 -4.22
N ALA A 67 26.35 -20.17 -3.01
CA ALA A 67 27.74 -20.01 -2.58
C ALA A 67 28.69 -21.01 -3.29
N ASP A 68 28.28 -22.27 -3.39
CA ASP A 68 29.03 -23.35 -4.04
C ASP A 68 29.22 -23.10 -5.54
N LYS A 69 28.21 -22.52 -6.20
CA LYS A 69 28.29 -22.10 -7.62
C LYS A 69 29.00 -20.76 -7.85
N GLY A 70 29.61 -20.17 -6.82
CA GLY A 70 30.36 -18.92 -6.95
C GLY A 70 29.51 -17.68 -7.24
N GLN A 71 28.17 -17.76 -7.14
CA GLN A 71 27.27 -16.63 -7.40
C GLN A 71 27.18 -15.70 -6.18
N ARG A 72 28.25 -14.93 -5.95
CA ARG A 72 28.41 -14.02 -4.79
C ARG A 72 27.25 -13.03 -4.61
N HIS A 73 26.64 -12.58 -5.71
CA HIS A 73 25.49 -11.68 -5.64
C HIS A 73 24.25 -12.40 -5.08
N LEU A 74 23.94 -13.59 -5.60
CA LEU A 74 22.79 -14.38 -5.17
C LEU A 74 22.93 -14.88 -3.73
N SER A 75 24.13 -15.30 -3.32
CA SER A 75 24.41 -15.72 -1.94
C SER A 75 24.24 -14.57 -0.94
N ASN A 76 24.67 -13.35 -1.28
CA ASN A 76 24.48 -12.17 -0.44
C ASN A 76 22.99 -11.81 -0.29
N ILE A 77 22.21 -11.92 -1.36
CA ILE A 77 20.77 -11.66 -1.32
C ILE A 77 20.07 -12.73 -0.46
N LEU A 78 20.38 -14.01 -0.65
CA LEU A 78 19.84 -15.13 0.14
C LEU A 78 20.21 -15.04 1.62
N SER A 79 21.45 -14.65 1.93
CA SER A 79 21.92 -14.43 3.30
C SER A 79 21.17 -13.29 3.98
N ASN A 80 20.95 -12.17 3.27
CA ASN A 80 20.17 -11.04 3.77
C ASN A 80 18.69 -11.41 3.96
N ALA A 81 18.07 -12.14 3.04
CA ALA A 81 16.70 -12.62 3.18
C ALA A 81 16.52 -13.55 4.39
N THR A 82 17.51 -14.42 4.64
CA THR A 82 17.52 -15.32 5.80
C THR A 82 17.60 -14.51 7.11
N LYS A 83 18.47 -13.49 7.19
CA LYS A 83 18.61 -12.62 8.38
C LYS A 83 17.36 -11.78 8.66
N VAL A 84 16.71 -11.24 7.62
CA VAL A 84 15.49 -10.42 7.75
C VAL A 84 14.31 -11.25 8.23
N SER A 85 14.17 -12.49 7.73
CA SER A 85 13.14 -13.42 8.21
C SER A 85 13.27 -13.76 9.70
N PHE A 86 14.49 -13.77 10.24
CA PHE A 86 14.74 -13.93 11.67
C PHE A 86 14.47 -12.65 12.48
N GLY A 87 14.70 -11.46 11.90
CA GLY A 87 14.42 -10.16 12.53
C GLY A 87 12.95 -9.76 12.59
N ASP A 88 12.11 -10.25 11.68
CA ASP A 88 10.66 -9.95 11.66
C ASP A 88 9.90 -10.44 12.91
N LYS A 89 10.49 -11.36 13.68
CA LYS A 89 9.94 -11.80 14.97
C LYS A 89 10.05 -10.74 16.07
N TYR A 90 11.00 -9.79 15.97
CA TYR A 90 11.30 -8.87 17.08
C TYR A 90 10.71 -7.46 16.90
N CYS A 91 10.34 -7.06 15.67
CA CYS A 91 9.79 -5.71 15.40
C CYS A 91 8.32 -5.67 14.96
N SER A 92 7.65 -6.81 14.75
CA SER A 92 6.22 -6.82 14.44
C SER A 92 5.40 -6.75 15.73
N GLY A 93 5.27 -5.54 16.27
CA GLY A 93 4.34 -5.25 17.36
C GLY A 93 2.94 -5.77 17.03
N ARG A 94 2.31 -6.43 18.01
CA ARG A 94 0.99 -7.07 17.94
C ARG A 94 -0.15 -6.15 17.45
N LEU A 95 0.08 -4.83 17.43
CA LEU A 95 -0.84 -3.79 16.95
C LEU A 95 -1.00 -3.74 15.42
N GLY A 96 -0.02 -4.21 14.63
CA GLY A 96 -0.04 -4.09 13.16
C GLY A 96 -0.99 -5.05 12.41
N LYS A 97 -1.76 -5.88 13.12
CA LYS A 97 -2.67 -6.87 12.54
C LYS A 97 -4.15 -6.47 12.60
N VAL A 98 -4.50 -5.40 13.31
CA VAL A 98 -5.89 -4.99 13.52
C VAL A 98 -6.21 -3.84 12.57
N GLY A 99 -7.21 -4.04 11.72
CA GLY A 99 -7.77 -2.97 10.92
C GLY A 99 -8.54 -1.98 11.80
N TYR A 100 -8.26 -0.68 11.67
CA TYR A 100 -8.93 0.38 12.42
C TYR A 100 -10.18 0.95 11.72
N ALA A 101 -10.65 0.32 10.64
CA ALA A 101 -11.85 0.75 9.92
C ALA A 101 -13.10 0.76 10.80
N PRO A 102 -13.37 -0.25 11.65
CA PRO A 102 -14.52 -0.19 12.56
C PRO A 102 -14.44 0.97 13.55
N ILE A 103 -13.23 1.32 13.99
CA ILE A 103 -13.00 2.45 14.92
C ILE A 103 -13.30 3.76 14.22
N LEU A 104 -12.74 3.99 13.02
CA LEU A 104 -13.01 5.20 12.25
C LEU A 104 -14.50 5.29 11.88
N PHE A 105 -15.13 4.20 11.43
CA PHE A 105 -16.56 4.17 11.14
C PHE A 105 -17.40 4.56 12.37
N SER A 106 -17.10 3.95 13.53
CA SER A 106 -17.79 4.26 14.79
C SER A 106 -17.61 5.73 15.17
N TYR A 107 -16.40 6.26 15.00
CA TYR A 107 -16.09 7.66 15.24
C TYR A 107 -16.91 8.61 14.34
N LEU A 108 -17.01 8.32 13.04
CA LEU A 108 -17.84 9.09 12.11
C LEU A 108 -19.33 9.03 12.46
N VAL A 109 -19.83 7.87 12.89
CA VAL A 109 -21.22 7.71 13.36
C VAL A 109 -21.47 8.49 14.64
N ILE A 110 -20.54 8.44 15.61
CA ILE A 110 -20.63 9.21 16.86
C ILE A 110 -20.67 10.71 16.56
N LEU A 111 -19.80 11.21 15.68
CA LEU A 111 -19.83 12.61 15.26
C LEU A 111 -21.18 13.00 14.63
N MET A 112 -21.74 12.15 13.77
CA MET A 112 -23.06 12.38 13.18
C MET A 112 -24.18 12.42 14.24
N ILE A 113 -24.14 11.51 15.23
CA ILE A 113 -25.10 11.50 16.34
C ILE A 113 -24.95 12.74 17.23
N LEU A 114 -23.72 13.12 17.57
CA LEU A 114 -23.44 14.33 18.34
C LEU A 114 -23.92 15.57 17.61
N PHE A 115 -23.67 15.68 16.30
CA PHE A 115 -24.19 16.78 15.49
C PHE A 115 -25.72 16.85 15.53
N LEU A 116 -26.40 15.72 15.29
CA LEU A 116 -27.86 15.65 15.32
C LEU A 116 -28.43 16.03 16.69
N LYS A 117 -27.93 15.42 17.78
CA LYS A 117 -28.50 15.60 19.11
C LYS A 117 -28.08 16.90 19.79
N SER A 118 -26.86 17.36 19.56
CA SER A 118 -26.27 18.48 20.30
C SER A 118 -26.20 19.78 19.50
N ILE A 119 -26.35 19.76 18.17
CA ILE A 119 -26.38 20.98 17.33
C ILE A 119 -27.77 21.19 16.71
N VAL A 120 -28.33 20.15 16.08
CA VAL A 120 -29.56 20.26 15.28
C VAL A 120 -30.83 20.19 16.15
N PHE A 121 -30.97 19.13 16.94
CA PHE A 121 -32.16 18.86 17.76
C PHE A 121 -31.95 19.15 19.25
N ALA A 122 -30.89 19.88 19.59
CA ALA A 122 -30.64 20.27 20.97
C ALA A 122 -31.74 21.21 21.46
N SER A 123 -32.43 20.79 22.53
CA SER A 123 -33.51 21.55 23.18
C SER A 123 -33.04 22.86 23.80
N ASP A 124 -31.76 22.91 24.16
CA ASP A 124 -31.19 24.00 24.95
C ASP A 124 -30.78 25.19 24.09
N PHE A 125 -30.80 25.05 22.76
CA PHE A 125 -30.57 26.15 21.84
C PHE A 125 -31.89 26.80 21.39
N SER A 126 -31.80 28.06 21.00
CA SER A 126 -32.81 28.74 20.19
C SER A 126 -33.28 27.93 18.97
N ARG A 127 -34.53 28.13 18.54
CA ARG A 127 -35.09 27.40 17.39
C ARG A 127 -34.27 27.67 16.12
N ILE A 128 -34.05 26.61 15.34
CA ILE A 128 -33.31 26.67 14.08
C ILE A 128 -34.09 27.47 13.03
N THR A 129 -33.41 28.38 12.34
CA THR A 129 -33.95 29.05 11.15
C THR A 129 -33.95 28.10 9.95
N ALA A 130 -34.81 28.36 8.95
CA ALA A 130 -34.88 27.52 7.76
C ALA A 130 -33.52 27.37 7.05
N ALA A 131 -32.72 28.44 7.01
CA ALA A 131 -31.38 28.41 6.41
C ALA A 131 -30.43 27.47 7.18
N VAL A 132 -30.37 27.58 8.50
CA VAL A 132 -29.51 26.71 9.33
C VAL A 132 -29.99 25.25 9.26
N GLY A 133 -31.29 25.03 9.17
CA GLY A 133 -31.87 23.71 8.95
C GLY A 133 -31.44 23.10 7.62
N LEU A 134 -31.48 23.86 6.53
CA LEU A 134 -31.02 23.42 5.21
C LEU A 134 -29.54 23.01 5.23
N TRP A 135 -28.67 23.84 5.79
CA TRP A 135 -27.23 23.52 5.90
C TRP A 135 -26.96 22.34 6.82
N SER A 136 -27.76 22.15 7.88
CA SER A 136 -27.69 20.98 8.75
C SER A 136 -28.02 19.69 7.98
N TRP A 137 -29.09 19.70 7.18
CA TRP A 137 -29.46 18.55 6.34
C TRP A 137 -28.47 18.27 5.22
N ALA A 138 -27.86 19.32 4.65
CA ALA A 138 -26.76 19.18 3.70
C ALA A 138 -25.53 18.50 4.37
N ALA A 139 -25.17 18.89 5.59
CA ALA A 139 -24.09 18.28 6.36
C ALA A 139 -24.36 16.79 6.63
N ILE A 140 -25.58 16.44 7.05
CA ILE A 140 -26.00 15.05 7.30
C ILE A 140 -25.95 14.23 6.01
N SER A 141 -26.48 14.77 4.91
CA SER A 141 -26.47 14.10 3.62
C SER A 141 -25.05 13.82 3.13
N LEU A 142 -24.15 14.81 3.29
CA LEU A 142 -22.75 14.67 2.93
C LEU A 142 -22.02 13.67 3.83
N ALA A 143 -22.32 13.66 5.13
CA ALA A 143 -21.77 12.68 6.08
C ALA A 143 -22.19 11.24 5.73
N LEU A 144 -23.47 11.02 5.39
CA LEU A 144 -23.97 9.72 4.94
C LEU A 144 -23.31 9.29 3.63
N ALA A 145 -23.19 10.21 2.66
CA ALA A 145 -22.50 9.93 1.41
C ALA A 145 -21.01 9.60 1.64
N SER A 146 -20.34 10.33 2.53
CA SER A 146 -18.96 10.05 2.94
C SER A 146 -18.81 8.66 3.57
N GLN A 147 -19.77 8.21 4.39
CA GLN A 147 -19.78 6.84 4.94
C GLN A 147 -19.94 5.77 3.86
N VAL A 148 -20.74 6.02 2.81
CA VAL A 148 -20.86 5.11 1.66
C VAL A 148 -19.52 5.01 0.91
N VAL A 149 -18.84 6.13 0.68
CA VAL A 149 -17.51 6.12 0.05
C VAL A 149 -16.47 5.45 0.95
N PHE A 150 -16.53 5.67 2.27
CA PHE A 150 -15.69 4.97 3.25
C PHE A 150 -15.86 3.45 3.14
N TYR A 151 -17.11 2.97 3.14
CA TYR A 151 -17.40 1.55 2.98
C TYR A 151 -16.84 1.02 1.65
N ARG A 152 -17.04 1.77 0.56
CA ARG A 152 -16.51 1.44 -0.76
C ARG A 152 -14.99 1.33 -0.76
N VAL A 153 -14.25 2.31 -0.24
CA VAL A 153 -12.77 2.26 -0.23
C VAL A 153 -12.21 1.16 0.70
N SER A 154 -12.90 0.85 1.79
CA SER A 154 -12.56 -0.25 2.70
C SER A 154 -12.77 -1.64 2.10
N ARG A 155 -13.66 -1.78 1.12
CA ARG A 155 -14.04 -3.09 0.54
C ARG A 155 -13.55 -3.29 -0.89
N ASN A 156 -13.40 -2.21 -1.65
CA ASN A 156 -12.96 -2.27 -3.04
C ASN A 156 -11.55 -2.85 -3.13
N THR A 157 -11.35 -3.66 -4.17
CA THR A 157 -10.02 -4.19 -4.45
C THR A 157 -9.08 -3.07 -4.89
N PRO A 158 -7.90 -2.93 -4.26
CA PRO A 158 -6.94 -1.87 -4.57
C PRO A 158 -6.21 -2.07 -5.90
N GLY A 159 -6.41 -3.22 -6.56
CA GLY A 159 -5.55 -3.66 -7.67
C GLY A 159 -4.76 -4.90 -7.30
N TYR A 160 -5.38 -5.88 -6.64
CA TYR A 160 -4.71 -7.15 -6.38
C TYR A 160 -4.34 -7.85 -7.68
N ILE A 161 -3.07 -8.20 -7.82
CA ILE A 161 -2.55 -8.90 -8.98
C ILE A 161 -2.91 -10.37 -8.80
N LYS A 162 -3.75 -10.89 -9.70
CA LYS A 162 -4.15 -12.30 -9.69
C LYS A 162 -2.96 -13.17 -10.07
N THR A 163 -2.74 -14.22 -9.30
CA THR A 163 -1.79 -15.28 -9.68
C THR A 163 -2.51 -16.17 -10.69
N ASN A 164 -2.05 -16.22 -11.94
CA ASN A 164 -2.52 -17.21 -12.93
C ASN A 164 -1.99 -18.60 -12.56
N THR A 165 -2.41 -19.13 -11.41
CA THR A 165 -2.04 -20.45 -10.87
C THR A 165 -3.20 -21.45 -10.91
N GLU A 166 -4.39 -21.06 -11.39
CA GLU A 166 -5.48 -22.02 -11.58
C GLU A 166 -5.18 -22.88 -12.81
N GLY A 167 -4.56 -24.04 -12.58
CA GLY A 167 -4.40 -25.11 -13.57
C GLY A 167 -3.00 -25.30 -14.15
N LEU A 168 -2.02 -24.43 -13.87
CA LEU A 168 -0.65 -24.59 -14.36
C LEU A 168 0.28 -25.19 -13.29
N ASP A 169 0.96 -26.28 -13.64
CA ASP A 169 2.00 -26.93 -12.82
C ASP A 169 3.04 -25.86 -12.39
N PRO A 170 3.40 -25.76 -11.08
CA PRO A 170 4.49 -24.90 -10.62
C PRO A 170 5.79 -25.01 -11.42
N LYS A 171 6.05 -26.15 -12.08
CA LYS A 171 7.13 -26.31 -13.05
C LYS A 171 6.94 -25.49 -14.32
N GLU A 172 5.74 -25.44 -14.89
CA GLU A 172 5.45 -24.68 -16.11
C GLU A 172 5.39 -23.18 -15.87
N LEU A 173 5.01 -22.73 -14.67
CA LEU A 173 5.11 -21.30 -14.30
C LEU A 173 6.57 -20.84 -14.14
N LEU A 174 7.46 -21.73 -13.69
CA LEU A 174 8.90 -21.43 -13.59
C LEU A 174 9.68 -21.69 -14.89
N MET A 175 9.20 -22.59 -15.76
CA MET A 175 9.77 -22.86 -17.09
C MET A 175 9.17 -21.99 -18.20
N GLY A 176 7.94 -21.49 -18.03
CA GLY A 176 7.23 -20.62 -18.96
C GLY A 176 7.42 -19.14 -18.68
N ILE A 177 8.08 -18.78 -17.57
CA ILE A 177 8.88 -17.54 -17.55
C ILE A 177 10.06 -17.84 -18.47
N ASP A 178 9.86 -17.55 -19.75
CA ASP A 178 10.90 -17.61 -20.73
C ASP A 178 11.93 -16.53 -20.39
N LEU A 179 12.92 -16.90 -19.54
CA LEU A 179 14.10 -16.10 -19.24
C LEU A 179 14.91 -15.76 -20.50
N SER A 180 14.60 -16.38 -21.65
CA SER A 180 15.19 -16.11 -22.96
C SER A 180 14.31 -15.29 -23.89
N SER A 181 13.04 -15.03 -23.53
CA SER A 181 12.25 -14.03 -24.23
C SER A 181 12.86 -12.66 -23.96
N SER A 182 13.10 -11.90 -25.03
CA SER A 182 13.62 -10.53 -25.00
C SER A 182 12.77 -9.54 -24.18
N THR A 183 11.67 -10.00 -23.57
CA THR A 183 10.77 -9.28 -22.66
C THR A 183 11.10 -9.46 -21.18
N PHE A 184 11.94 -10.44 -20.76
CA PHE A 184 12.45 -10.50 -19.38
C PHE A 184 13.65 -9.56 -19.21
N THR A 185 13.36 -8.26 -19.13
CA THR A 185 14.30 -7.22 -18.67
C THR A 185 14.21 -7.00 -17.15
N GLY A 186 13.55 -7.92 -16.43
CA GLY A 186 13.16 -7.78 -15.04
C GLY A 186 14.30 -8.03 -14.05
N SER A 187 14.58 -7.04 -13.20
CA SER A 187 15.46 -7.22 -12.04
C SER A 187 14.90 -8.31 -11.12
N TRP A 188 15.73 -9.24 -10.61
CA TRP A 188 15.35 -10.23 -9.59
C TRP A 188 14.60 -9.64 -8.38
N SER A 189 14.75 -8.32 -8.14
CA SER A 189 13.98 -7.58 -7.13
C SER A 189 12.47 -7.51 -7.37
N GLN A 190 11.99 -7.74 -8.59
CA GLN A 190 10.55 -7.71 -8.91
C GLN A 190 9.84 -9.03 -8.59
N LEU A 191 10.57 -10.13 -8.41
CA LEU A 191 9.98 -11.40 -8.00
C LEU A 191 9.32 -11.26 -6.63
N CYS A 192 8.09 -11.76 -6.50
CA CYS A 192 7.43 -11.95 -5.22
C CYS A 192 7.36 -13.44 -4.90
N PRO A 193 8.07 -13.93 -3.88
CA PRO A 193 8.07 -15.35 -3.53
C PRO A 193 6.74 -15.79 -2.92
N THR A 194 6.10 -14.91 -2.13
CA THR A 194 4.83 -15.21 -1.45
C THR A 194 3.70 -15.42 -2.45
N CYS A 195 3.61 -14.54 -3.46
CA CYS A 195 2.57 -14.60 -4.48
C CYS A 195 2.98 -15.42 -5.71
N LYS A 196 4.25 -15.81 -5.81
CA LYS A 196 4.85 -16.55 -6.94
C LYS A 196 4.61 -15.87 -8.30
N ILE A 197 4.80 -14.55 -8.34
CA ILE A 197 4.66 -13.72 -9.54
C ILE A 197 5.88 -12.84 -9.75
N VAL A 198 6.14 -12.47 -11.00
CA VAL A 198 6.97 -11.30 -11.32
C VAL A 198 6.07 -10.07 -11.19
N ARG A 199 6.39 -9.17 -10.25
CA ARG A 199 5.58 -7.97 -10.01
C ARG A 199 5.75 -6.97 -11.17
N PRO A 200 4.65 -6.41 -11.70
CA PRO A 200 4.73 -5.23 -12.55
C PRO A 200 5.49 -4.10 -11.86
N VAL A 201 6.03 -3.16 -12.64
CA VAL A 201 6.69 -1.97 -12.09
C VAL A 201 5.72 -1.23 -11.16
N ARG A 202 6.26 -0.54 -10.15
CA ARG A 202 5.51 0.16 -9.09
C ARG A 202 4.59 -0.72 -8.22
N SER A 203 4.61 -2.05 -8.39
CA SER A 203 3.80 -2.97 -7.58
C SER A 203 4.55 -3.48 -6.34
N LYS A 204 3.84 -3.72 -5.24
CA LYS A 204 4.44 -4.21 -3.98
C LYS A 204 3.58 -5.27 -3.32
N HIS A 205 4.23 -6.22 -2.65
CA HIS A 205 3.57 -7.15 -1.76
C HIS A 205 3.23 -6.43 -0.44
N CYS A 206 1.94 -6.43 -0.06
CA CYS A 206 1.54 -5.97 1.26
C CYS A 206 1.56 -7.16 2.22
N PRO A 207 2.41 -7.17 3.27
CA PRO A 207 2.46 -8.28 4.23
C PRO A 207 1.19 -8.40 5.08
N ILE A 208 0.42 -7.31 5.24
CA ILE A 208 -0.83 -7.30 6.00
C ILE A 208 -1.96 -7.94 5.18
N CYS A 209 -2.16 -7.48 3.93
CA CYS A 209 -3.15 -8.05 3.02
C CYS A 209 -2.70 -9.38 2.37
N LYS A 210 -1.42 -9.75 2.50
CA LYS A 210 -0.78 -10.96 1.94
C LYS A 210 -0.94 -11.11 0.42
N GLN A 211 -1.08 -10.00 -0.28
CA GLN A 211 -1.24 -9.98 -1.73
C GLN A 211 -0.42 -8.85 -2.35
N CYS A 212 -0.01 -9.05 -3.61
CA CYS A 212 0.62 -8.01 -4.41
C CYS A 212 -0.43 -7.03 -4.94
N VAL A 213 -0.15 -5.74 -4.81
CA VAL A 213 -1.01 -4.64 -5.24
C VAL A 213 -0.31 -3.85 -6.34
N GLU A 214 -1.03 -3.61 -7.43
CA GLU A 214 -0.61 -2.78 -8.55
C GLU A 214 -0.57 -1.30 -8.17
N GLN A 215 0.47 -0.57 -8.62
CA GLN A 215 0.79 0.81 -8.21
C GLN A 215 0.55 1.02 -6.70
N PHE A 216 1.23 0.21 -5.88
CA PHE A 216 0.99 0.19 -4.45
C PHE A 216 1.34 1.54 -3.81
N ASP A 217 0.36 2.20 -3.21
CA ASP A 217 0.56 3.46 -2.51
C ASP A 217 0.95 3.23 -1.05
N HIS A 218 0.06 2.62 -0.28
CA HIS A 218 0.30 2.23 1.10
C HIS A 218 -0.75 1.22 1.58
N HIS A 219 -0.52 0.61 2.74
CA HIS A 219 -1.57 -0.03 3.51
C HIS A 219 -2.10 0.98 4.53
N CYS A 220 -3.40 1.27 4.49
CA CYS A 220 -4.02 2.25 5.36
C CYS A 220 -4.79 1.54 6.48
N PRO A 221 -4.34 1.61 7.74
CA PRO A 221 -5.03 0.98 8.86
C PRO A 221 -6.45 1.51 9.05
N TRP A 222 -6.66 2.81 8.79
CA TRP A 222 -7.93 3.52 8.98
C TRP A 222 -9.06 3.06 8.07
N ILE A 223 -8.74 2.58 6.87
CA ILE A 223 -9.73 1.92 5.98
C ILE A 223 -9.58 0.40 5.99
N SER A 224 -8.60 -0.13 6.74
CA SER A 224 -8.30 -1.57 6.85
C SER A 224 -8.07 -2.25 5.50
N ASN A 225 -7.52 -1.51 4.55
CA ASN A 225 -7.31 -1.94 3.19
C ASN A 225 -6.06 -1.26 2.62
N CYS A 226 -5.53 -1.82 1.53
CA CYS A 226 -4.50 -1.13 0.76
C CYS A 226 -5.12 -0.01 -0.08
N VAL A 227 -4.31 1.00 -0.35
CA VAL A 227 -4.56 2.00 -1.39
C VAL A 227 -3.60 1.69 -2.54
N GLY A 228 -4.14 1.56 -3.74
CA GLY A 228 -3.41 1.24 -4.96
C GLY A 228 -4.14 1.74 -6.20
N LYS A 229 -3.74 1.27 -7.39
CA LYS A 229 -4.23 1.75 -8.68
C LYS A 229 -5.76 1.88 -8.75
N ARG A 230 -6.51 0.88 -8.27
CA ARG A 230 -7.96 0.79 -8.49
C ARG A 230 -8.84 1.48 -7.45
N ASN A 231 -8.27 1.96 -6.33
CA ASN A 231 -9.05 2.62 -5.28
C ASN A 231 -8.44 3.93 -4.76
N LYS A 232 -7.32 4.39 -5.35
CA LYS A 232 -6.69 5.67 -4.97
C LYS A 232 -7.62 6.87 -5.22
N TRP A 233 -8.42 6.84 -6.28
CA TRP A 233 -9.43 7.87 -6.54
C TRP A 233 -10.54 7.87 -5.49
N ASP A 234 -11.11 6.70 -5.19
CA ASP A 234 -12.12 6.55 -4.12
C ASP A 234 -11.57 7.05 -2.77
N PHE A 235 -10.29 6.78 -2.48
CA PHE A 235 -9.61 7.27 -1.28
C PHE A 235 -9.49 8.79 -1.25
N LEU A 236 -9.14 9.44 -2.38
CA LEU A 236 -9.10 10.90 -2.45
C LEU A 236 -10.50 11.52 -2.27
N VAL A 237 -11.52 10.96 -2.92
CA VAL A 237 -12.90 11.42 -2.78
C VAL A 237 -13.37 11.28 -1.33
N PHE A 238 -13.08 10.16 -0.67
CA PHE A 238 -13.37 9.98 0.75
C PHE A 238 -12.76 11.09 1.61
N LEU A 239 -11.48 11.43 1.39
CA LEU A 239 -10.81 12.49 2.14
C LEU A 239 -11.43 13.87 1.88
N CYS A 240 -11.70 14.21 0.62
CA CYS A 240 -12.33 15.48 0.24
C CYS A 240 -13.76 15.62 0.79
N MET A 241 -14.57 14.55 0.72
CA MET A 241 -15.91 14.53 1.32
C MET A 241 -15.84 14.63 2.84
N GLY A 242 -14.84 14.01 3.47
CA GLY A 242 -14.53 14.17 4.88
C GLY A 242 -14.31 15.64 5.24
N ILE A 243 -13.39 16.32 4.55
CA ILE A 243 -13.12 17.76 4.77
C ILE A 243 -14.37 18.62 4.57
N ALA A 244 -15.12 18.39 3.49
CA ALA A 244 -16.33 19.15 3.24
C ALA A 244 -17.41 18.91 4.32
N THR A 245 -17.52 17.68 4.83
CA THR A 245 -18.43 17.33 5.94
C THR A 245 -18.04 18.05 7.23
N THR A 246 -16.76 17.98 7.61
CA THR A 246 -16.28 18.61 8.85
C THR A 246 -16.36 20.13 8.78
N LEU A 247 -15.96 20.75 7.66
CA LEU A 247 -16.09 22.20 7.48
C LEU A 247 -17.54 22.68 7.57
N LEU A 248 -18.48 21.97 6.94
CA LEU A 248 -19.89 22.34 7.01
C LEU A 248 -20.48 22.10 8.41
N GLY A 249 -20.13 20.98 9.05
CA GLY A 249 -20.52 20.67 10.42
C GLY A 249 -20.00 21.71 11.41
N ALA A 250 -18.72 22.08 11.32
CA ALA A 250 -18.08 23.12 12.11
C ALA A 250 -18.72 24.49 11.88
N ALA A 251 -19.03 24.86 10.63
CA ALA A 251 -19.67 26.14 10.33
C ALA A 251 -21.07 26.24 10.97
N VAL A 252 -21.88 25.18 10.87
CA VAL A 252 -23.21 25.12 11.51
C VAL A 252 -23.06 25.11 13.04
N GLY A 253 -22.18 24.28 13.59
CA GLY A 253 -21.94 24.18 15.03
C GLY A 253 -21.46 25.51 15.63
N PHE A 254 -20.50 26.16 14.98
CA PHE A 254 -19.99 27.48 15.38
C PHE A 254 -21.09 28.54 15.32
N HIS A 255 -21.86 28.59 14.22
CA HIS A 255 -22.98 29.52 14.12
C HIS A 255 -23.97 29.32 15.27
N ARG A 256 -24.35 28.08 15.58
CA ARG A 256 -25.29 27.76 16.68
C ARG A 256 -24.77 28.23 18.03
N LEU A 257 -23.49 27.96 18.33
CA LEU A 257 -22.83 28.39 19.57
C LEU A 257 -22.70 29.91 19.66
N TRP A 258 -22.45 30.60 18.54
CA TRP A 258 -22.24 32.04 18.51
C TRP A 258 -23.53 32.85 18.61
N THR A 259 -24.62 32.37 18.01
CA THR A 259 -25.91 33.09 17.99
C THR A 259 -26.79 32.81 19.21
N GLU A 260 -26.35 31.95 20.14
CA GLU A 260 -27.15 31.61 21.29
C GLU A 260 -27.29 32.81 22.24
N PRO A 261 -28.50 33.19 22.68
CA PRO A 261 -28.69 34.29 23.61
C PRO A 261 -28.05 33.97 24.97
N ILE A 262 -26.98 34.68 25.27
CA ILE A 262 -26.22 34.54 26.51
C ILE A 262 -26.86 35.38 27.62
N ILE A 263 -27.31 34.74 28.70
CA ILE A 263 -27.60 35.42 29.97
C ILE A 263 -26.44 35.13 30.91
N LEU A 264 -25.34 35.86 30.75
CA LEU A 264 -24.14 35.69 31.57
C LEU A 264 -24.36 36.38 32.93
N SER A 265 -24.11 35.64 34.02
CA SER A 265 -23.91 36.26 35.32
C SER A 265 -22.59 37.05 35.31
N SER A 266 -22.48 38.13 36.11
CA SER A 266 -21.34 39.07 36.07
C SER A 266 -19.96 38.46 36.35
N SER A 267 -19.89 37.21 36.81
CA SER A 267 -18.65 36.49 37.13
C SER A 267 -18.33 35.31 36.22
N GLU A 268 -19.23 34.87 35.33
CA GLU A 268 -19.00 33.70 34.48
C GLU A 268 -18.41 34.07 33.12
N SER A 269 -17.44 33.28 32.63
CA SER A 269 -16.94 33.42 31.26
C SER A 269 -17.85 32.74 30.24
N TRP A 270 -17.88 33.27 29.01
CA TRP A 270 -18.61 32.66 27.89
C TRP A 270 -18.21 31.20 27.65
N THR A 271 -16.92 30.89 27.79
CA THR A 271 -16.39 29.54 27.63
C THR A 271 -16.93 28.57 28.67
N HIS A 272 -16.99 29.00 29.94
CA HIS A 272 -17.56 28.19 31.02
C HIS A 272 -19.05 27.93 30.79
N PHE A 273 -19.81 28.95 30.37
CA PHE A 273 -21.21 28.80 30.01
C PHE A 273 -21.42 27.78 28.88
N MET A 274 -20.65 27.88 27.78
CA MET A 274 -20.80 26.96 26.64
C MET A 274 -20.43 25.51 26.99
N VAL A 275 -19.37 25.31 27.78
CA VAL A 275 -18.95 23.97 28.21
C VAL A 275 -19.98 23.33 29.14
N THR A 276 -20.58 24.11 30.05
CA THR A 276 -21.53 23.58 31.04
C THR A 276 -22.93 23.40 30.47
N LYS A 277 -23.41 24.33 29.62
CA LYS A 277 -24.74 24.28 29.03
C LYS A 277 -24.81 23.43 27.75
N HIS A 278 -23.75 23.42 26.96
CA HIS A 278 -23.71 22.70 25.68
C HIS A 278 -22.50 21.77 25.56
N PRO A 279 -22.26 20.86 26.52
CA PRO A 279 -21.07 19.99 26.52
C PRO A 279 -20.98 19.12 25.26
N GLY A 280 -22.11 18.64 24.74
CA GLY A 280 -22.14 17.83 23.52
C GLY A 280 -21.75 18.61 22.26
N ALA A 281 -22.11 19.89 22.18
CA ALA A 281 -21.72 20.77 21.07
C ALA A 281 -20.20 21.05 21.11
N VAL A 282 -19.66 21.35 22.29
CA VAL A 282 -18.22 21.54 22.48
C VAL A 282 -17.44 20.25 22.17
N LEU A 283 -17.94 19.09 22.63
CA LEU A 283 -17.34 17.79 22.33
C LEU A 283 -17.36 17.49 20.83
N PHE A 284 -18.47 17.77 20.14
CA PHE A 284 -18.56 17.67 18.69
C PHE A 284 -17.49 18.52 18.01
N MET A 285 -17.39 19.82 18.33
CA MET A 285 -16.41 20.72 17.73
C MET A 285 -14.98 20.26 17.99
N PHE A 286 -14.68 19.82 19.21
CA PHE A 286 -13.36 19.30 19.58
C PHE A 286 -13.01 18.07 18.75
N MET A 287 -13.89 17.08 18.67
CA MET A 287 -13.67 15.87 17.88
C MET A 287 -13.55 16.20 16.38
N ASP A 288 -14.43 17.04 15.85
CA ASP A 288 -14.44 17.45 14.44
C ASP A 288 -13.10 18.10 14.01
N ILE A 289 -12.46 18.88 14.89
CA ILE A 289 -11.12 19.45 14.65
C ILE A 289 -10.06 18.36 14.43
N PHE A 290 -10.06 17.26 15.20
CA PHE A 290 -9.11 16.16 14.98
C PHE A 290 -9.34 15.48 13.63
N LEU A 291 -10.60 15.26 13.27
CA LEU A 291 -10.94 14.66 11.98
C LEU A 291 -10.54 15.56 10.82
N LEU A 292 -10.86 16.85 10.90
CA LEU A 292 -10.47 17.85 9.91
C LEU A 292 -8.95 17.92 9.75
N THR A 293 -8.20 17.98 10.86
CA THR A 293 -6.73 18.04 10.85
C THR A 293 -6.14 16.80 10.19
N GLY A 294 -6.59 15.61 10.58
CA GLY A 294 -6.13 14.35 9.98
C GLY A 294 -6.46 14.25 8.49
N ALA A 295 -7.70 14.59 8.11
CA ALA A 295 -8.15 14.57 6.71
C ALA A 295 -7.38 15.58 5.85
N LEU A 296 -7.12 16.79 6.36
CA LEU A 296 -6.37 17.83 5.64
C LEU A 296 -4.92 17.39 5.40
N ILE A 297 -4.22 16.88 6.42
CA ILE A 297 -2.84 16.40 6.29
C ILE A 297 -2.76 15.28 5.24
N LEU A 298 -3.68 14.30 5.30
CA LEU A 298 -3.71 13.20 4.35
C LEU A 298 -4.05 13.66 2.93
N THR A 299 -4.99 14.60 2.79
CA THR A 299 -5.38 15.15 1.48
C THR A 299 -4.23 15.91 0.83
N VAL A 300 -3.55 16.78 1.58
CA VAL A 300 -2.38 17.52 1.09
C VAL A 300 -1.27 16.55 0.71
N ALA A 301 -0.98 15.55 1.54
CA ALA A 301 0.01 14.54 1.23
C ALA A 301 -0.33 13.81 -0.09
N GLN A 302 -1.56 13.32 -0.25
CA GLN A 302 -1.99 12.64 -1.47
C GLN A 302 -2.02 13.57 -2.69
N ALA A 303 -2.43 14.82 -2.55
CA ALA A 303 -2.42 15.82 -3.62
C ALA A 303 -0.99 16.08 -4.13
N VAL A 304 0.00 16.19 -3.23
CA VAL A 304 1.42 16.32 -3.60
C VAL A 304 1.90 15.06 -4.34
N MET A 305 1.52 13.87 -3.88
CA MET A 305 1.89 12.61 -4.53
C MET A 305 1.29 12.50 -5.94
N ILE A 306 0.01 12.83 -6.10
CA ILE A 306 -0.68 12.87 -7.39
C ILE A 306 -0.03 13.90 -8.33
N ALA A 307 0.20 15.12 -7.85
CA ALA A 307 0.83 16.19 -8.62
C ALA A 307 2.24 15.81 -9.10
N ARG A 308 2.96 14.98 -8.36
CA ARG A 308 4.30 14.49 -8.72
C ARG A 308 4.27 13.18 -9.51
N ASN A 309 3.11 12.56 -9.73
CA ASN A 309 2.95 11.19 -10.22
C ASN A 309 3.88 10.19 -9.49
N LEU A 310 3.81 10.19 -8.16
CA LEU A 310 4.50 9.25 -7.30
C LEU A 310 3.49 8.57 -6.37
N THR A 311 3.80 7.35 -5.96
CA THR A 311 3.13 6.68 -4.85
C THR A 311 3.80 7.05 -3.53
N THR A 312 3.07 7.05 -2.41
CA THR A 312 3.67 7.30 -1.08
C THR A 312 4.81 6.32 -0.79
N ASN A 313 4.64 5.06 -1.18
CA ASN A 313 5.68 4.04 -1.06
C ASN A 313 6.95 4.36 -1.88
N GLU A 314 6.82 4.88 -3.10
CA GLU A 314 7.96 5.33 -3.90
C GLU A 314 8.68 6.50 -3.27
N ALA A 315 7.96 7.52 -2.79
CA ALA A 315 8.59 8.64 -2.11
C ALA A 315 9.36 8.20 -0.85
N ALA A 316 8.75 7.31 -0.05
CA ALA A 316 9.37 6.79 1.17
C ALA A 316 10.58 5.86 0.89
N ASN A 317 10.61 5.18 -0.25
CA ASN A 317 11.62 4.18 -0.59
C ASN A 317 12.37 4.50 -1.88
N GLN A 318 12.46 5.78 -2.26
CA GLN A 318 13.02 6.22 -3.55
C GLN A 318 14.42 5.66 -3.82
N SER A 319 15.25 5.57 -2.77
CA SER A 319 16.61 5.03 -2.86
C SER A 319 16.64 3.54 -3.18
N ARG A 320 15.54 2.80 -3.09
CA ARG A 320 15.47 1.36 -3.41
C ARG A 320 15.05 1.10 -4.86
N TYR A 321 14.50 2.10 -5.54
CA TYR A 321 13.96 1.96 -6.88
C TYR A 321 14.96 2.48 -7.90
N THR A 322 15.53 1.58 -8.71
CA THR A 322 16.51 1.92 -9.74
C THR A 322 15.89 2.79 -10.85
N TYR A 323 14.62 2.55 -11.19
CA TYR A 323 13.88 3.36 -12.17
C TYR A 323 13.61 4.80 -11.71
N LEU A 324 13.81 5.12 -10.43
CA LEU A 324 13.74 6.48 -9.89
C LEU A 324 15.10 7.18 -9.80
N ARG A 325 16.15 6.61 -10.42
CA ARG A 325 17.49 7.19 -10.46
C ARG A 325 17.90 7.49 -11.89
N GLY A 326 18.50 8.66 -12.09
CA GLY A 326 19.12 9.04 -13.34
C GLY A 326 20.48 8.36 -13.56
N PRO A 327 21.09 8.54 -14.74
CA PRO A 327 22.44 8.05 -15.05
C PRO A 327 23.52 8.58 -14.08
N ASP A 328 23.30 9.77 -13.51
CA ASP A 328 24.14 10.42 -12.51
C ASP A 328 23.89 9.92 -11.07
N GLY A 329 22.99 8.93 -10.90
CA GLY A 329 22.59 8.39 -9.61
C GLY A 329 21.66 9.30 -8.80
N ARG A 330 21.28 10.49 -9.31
CA ARG A 330 20.36 11.41 -8.64
C ARG A 330 18.92 10.97 -8.82
N PHE A 331 18.02 11.47 -7.97
CA PHE A 331 16.60 11.19 -8.09
C PHE A 331 16.04 11.74 -9.41
N ARG A 332 15.37 10.89 -10.18
CA ARG A 332 14.64 11.25 -11.39
C ARG A 332 13.32 10.51 -11.41
N ASN A 333 12.22 11.25 -11.53
CA ASN A 333 10.90 10.63 -11.71
C ASN A 333 10.54 10.53 -13.20
N PRO A 334 10.56 9.34 -13.83
CA PRO A 334 10.17 9.17 -15.23
C PRO A 334 8.66 9.35 -15.45
N TYR A 335 7.83 9.22 -14.41
CA TYR A 335 6.38 9.30 -14.50
C TYR A 335 5.83 10.74 -14.44
N ASN A 336 6.67 11.72 -14.08
CA ASN A 336 6.21 13.09 -13.89
C ASN A 336 6.10 13.83 -15.23
N GLN A 337 4.87 14.12 -15.69
CA GLN A 337 4.60 14.89 -16.90
C GLN A 337 4.28 16.37 -16.65
N GLY A 338 4.54 16.85 -15.42
CA GLY A 338 4.11 18.16 -14.94
C GLY A 338 2.79 18.08 -14.15
N TRP A 339 2.69 18.91 -13.11
CA TRP A 339 1.62 18.79 -12.12
C TRP A 339 0.21 18.90 -12.71
N GLN A 340 0.00 19.78 -13.70
CA GLN A 340 -1.29 19.94 -14.37
C GLN A 340 -1.72 18.67 -15.10
N LYS A 341 -0.82 18.07 -15.89
CA LYS A 341 -1.09 16.84 -16.64
C LYS A 341 -1.31 15.66 -15.71
N ASN A 342 -0.46 15.51 -14.70
CA ASN A 342 -0.59 14.44 -13.71
C ASN A 342 -1.93 14.53 -12.95
N CYS A 343 -2.32 15.73 -12.49
CA CYS A 343 -3.57 15.92 -11.79
C CYS A 343 -4.78 15.70 -12.71
N ALA A 344 -4.77 16.28 -13.93
CA ALA A 344 -5.87 16.11 -14.88
C ALA A 344 -6.08 14.63 -15.25
N TYR A 345 -4.99 13.91 -15.54
CA TYR A 345 -5.06 12.50 -15.87
C TYR A 345 -5.59 11.67 -14.71
N PHE A 346 -5.10 11.91 -13.49
CA PHE A 346 -5.57 11.23 -12.29
C PHE A 346 -7.05 11.50 -12.00
N LEU A 347 -7.52 12.74 -12.15
CA LEU A 347 -8.92 13.10 -11.87
C LEU A 347 -9.89 12.45 -12.86
N VAL A 348 -9.46 12.23 -14.12
CA VAL A 348 -10.27 11.59 -15.16
C VAL A 348 -10.25 10.06 -15.04
N ASN A 349 -9.08 9.46 -14.86
CA ASN A 349 -8.90 7.99 -14.94
C ASN A 349 -8.82 7.29 -13.59
N GLY A 350 -8.61 8.04 -12.50
CA GLY A 350 -8.44 7.53 -11.14
C GLY A 350 -7.05 6.99 -10.80
N TYR A 351 -6.16 6.91 -11.79
CA TYR A 351 -4.75 6.55 -11.67
C TYR A 351 -3.98 7.19 -12.85
N ASN A 352 -2.65 7.20 -12.78
CA ASN A 352 -1.82 7.62 -13.90
C ASN A 352 -1.38 6.40 -14.72
N ASN A 353 -1.49 6.46 -16.05
CA ASN A 353 -1.01 5.39 -16.92
C ASN A 353 0.51 5.46 -17.01
N ASP A 354 1.13 4.30 -16.81
CA ASP A 354 2.57 4.17 -16.69
C ASP A 354 3.17 3.31 -17.81
N GLU A 355 2.34 2.88 -18.78
CA GLU A 355 2.74 1.98 -19.87
C GLU A 355 3.87 2.55 -20.73
N GLU A 356 3.99 3.87 -20.79
CA GLU A 356 4.98 4.59 -21.61
C GLU A 356 6.24 5.00 -20.82
N ALA A 357 6.25 4.83 -19.49
CA ALA A 357 7.30 5.32 -18.60
C ALA A 357 8.04 4.18 -17.86
N ALA A 358 8.60 3.25 -18.63
CA ALA A 358 9.83 2.58 -18.22
C ALA A 358 10.87 2.96 -19.26
N TRP A 359 12.01 3.50 -18.82
CA TRP A 359 13.15 3.93 -19.65
C TRP A 359 13.45 2.97 -20.82
N PRO A 360 14.06 3.45 -21.93
CA PRO A 360 14.46 2.59 -23.03
C PRO A 360 15.31 1.46 -22.46
N THR A 361 15.12 0.29 -23.03
CA THR A 361 15.95 -0.89 -22.84
C THR A 361 17.41 -0.49 -22.66
N LEU A 362 18.09 -1.17 -21.73
CA LEU A 362 19.52 -1.08 -21.40
C LEU A 362 20.45 -1.44 -22.60
N GLN A 363 20.14 -0.98 -23.80
CA GLN A 363 20.80 -1.26 -25.07
C GLN A 363 21.46 -0.02 -25.71
N GLN A 364 21.38 1.17 -25.11
CA GLN A 364 21.92 2.41 -25.72
C GLN A 364 23.07 3.07 -24.95
N THR A 365 23.72 2.38 -24.01
CA THR A 365 24.94 2.91 -23.35
C THR A 365 26.17 2.04 -23.60
N VAL A 366 26.16 1.25 -24.67
CA VAL A 366 27.35 0.55 -25.18
C VAL A 366 27.42 0.80 -26.69
N GLU A 367 27.76 2.04 -27.05
CA GLU A 367 28.43 2.36 -28.31
C GLU A 367 29.64 3.24 -28.00
#